data_AF-A0A2D9F5P9-F1
#
_entry.id   AF-A0A2D9F5P9-F1
#
_cell.length_a   1.000
_cell.length_b   1.000
_cell.length_c   1.000
_cell.angle_alpha   90.00
_cell.angle_beta   90.00
_cell.angle_gamma   90.00
#
_symmetry.space_group_name_H-M   'P 1'
#
loop_
_entity.id
_entity.type
_entity.pdbx_description
1 polymer ?
#
loop_
_entity_poly.entity_id
_entity_poly.type
_entity_poly.pdbx_seq_one_letter_code
_entity_poly.pdbx_strand_id
1 'polypeptide(L)'
;MAKDPKTKTVAKPEFKEVTALGGKIAYSGVFTDNSMEATPQNIRTWRGFTRDHQVSSTWQQRRLAVMSVDWDVVAGGEEQVDQLAAEALKDDLAKAGFNHAFGRMMWGKFYGFSVAEVMWTRTASRIGIDAILVRAVERFRFDRLSNELLFTGGAHPSG
;
A
#
# COMPACT_ATOMS: atom_id res chain seq x y z
N MET A 1 27.50 2.70 48.49
CA MET A 1 26.72 1.88 47.53
C MET A 1 25.78 2.81 46.78
N ALA A 2 26.07 3.09 45.51
CA ALA A 2 25.28 3.99 44.67
C ALA A 2 23.97 3.29 44.26
N LYS A 3 22.83 3.98 44.35
CA LYS A 3 21.54 3.50 43.82
C LYS A 3 21.41 3.96 42.37
N ASP A 4 21.23 3.00 41.47
CA ASP A 4 20.99 3.19 40.04
C ASP A 4 19.71 4.03 39.73
N PRO A 5 19.67 4.75 38.60
CA PRO A 5 18.61 5.69 38.29
C PRO A 5 17.32 4.98 37.83
N LYS A 6 16.25 5.31 38.54
CA LYS A 6 14.82 4.99 38.32
C LYS A 6 14.44 4.60 36.87
N THR A 7 14.16 3.32 36.66
CA THR A 7 13.27 2.83 35.59
C THR A 7 11.87 3.40 35.81
N LYS A 8 11.39 4.28 34.93
CA LYS A 8 9.98 4.74 34.96
C LYS A 8 9.08 3.56 34.58
N THR A 9 8.40 2.98 35.56
CA THR A 9 7.28 2.06 35.33
C THR A 9 6.12 2.87 34.73
N VAL A 10 5.81 2.66 33.45
CA VAL A 10 4.65 3.28 32.80
C VAL A 10 3.39 2.68 33.42
N ALA A 11 2.52 3.53 33.98
CA ALA A 11 1.28 3.10 34.61
C ALA A 11 0.38 2.38 33.58
N LYS A 12 -0.08 1.18 33.93
CA LYS A 12 -1.03 0.41 33.13
C LYS A 12 -2.36 1.19 33.10
N PRO A 13 -2.91 1.53 31.93
CA PRO A 13 -4.18 2.25 31.88
C PRO A 13 -5.31 1.35 32.38
N GLU A 14 -6.10 1.87 33.32
CA GLU A 14 -7.33 1.23 33.78
C GLU A 14 -8.45 1.45 32.77
N PHE A 15 -9.15 0.37 32.44
CA PHE A 15 -10.23 0.35 31.47
C PHE A 15 -11.55 0.63 32.18
N LYS A 16 -12.32 1.62 31.73
CA LYS A 16 -13.72 1.82 32.14
C LYS A 16 -14.62 1.53 30.95
N GLU A 17 -15.40 0.46 31.07
CA GLU A 17 -16.36 0.04 30.06
C GLU A 17 -17.52 1.05 30.02
N VAL A 18 -17.75 1.66 28.86
CA VAL A 18 -18.91 2.52 28.63
C VAL A 18 -19.76 1.84 27.55
N THR A 19 -20.85 1.24 28.04
CA THR A 19 -22.01 0.73 27.30
C THR A 19 -21.90 -0.68 26.73
N ALA A 20 -22.38 -1.63 27.53
CA ALA A 20 -22.80 -2.94 27.08
C ALA A 20 -24.06 -2.83 26.19
N LEU A 21 -23.89 -2.91 24.88
CA LEU A 21 -24.95 -3.20 23.92
C LEU A 21 -24.36 -4.12 22.84
N GLY A 22 -24.43 -5.44 23.06
CA GLY A 22 -24.56 -6.55 22.11
C GLY A 22 -23.93 -6.52 20.70
N GLY A 23 -23.01 -5.61 20.40
CA GLY A 23 -22.41 -5.42 19.10
C GLY A 23 -20.93 -5.77 19.18
N LYS A 24 -20.48 -6.70 18.33
CA LYS A 24 -19.07 -7.03 18.16
C LYS A 24 -18.28 -5.74 17.92
N ILE A 25 -17.52 -5.30 18.92
CA ILE A 25 -16.60 -4.17 18.81
C ILE A 25 -15.60 -4.54 17.71
N ALA A 26 -15.53 -3.73 16.65
CA ALA A 26 -14.81 -4.08 15.42
C ALA A 26 -13.28 -4.18 15.61
N TYR A 27 -12.73 -3.68 16.72
CA TYR A 27 -11.34 -3.86 17.13
C TYR A 27 -11.14 -3.42 18.59
N SER A 28 -10.63 -4.29 19.46
CA SER A 28 -10.20 -3.95 20.83
C SER A 28 -8.69 -4.21 20.97
N GLY A 29 -7.87 -3.40 20.31
CA GLY A 29 -6.41 -3.47 20.43
C GLY A 29 -5.85 -2.14 20.91
N VAL A 30 -4.84 -2.20 21.77
CA VAL A 30 -4.06 -1.01 22.16
C VAL A 30 -3.08 -0.70 21.03
N PHE A 31 -3.14 0.51 20.49
CA PHE A 31 -2.12 1.02 19.58
C PHE A 31 -0.84 1.24 20.37
N THR A 32 0.18 0.48 20.03
CA THR A 32 1.55 0.69 20.50
C THR A 32 2.34 1.36 19.38
N ASP A 33 3.40 2.10 19.71
CA ASP A 33 4.17 2.89 18.74
C ASP A 33 4.70 2.06 17.55
N ASN A 34 4.92 0.76 17.77
CA ASN A 34 5.37 -0.20 16.74
C ASN A 34 4.21 -0.87 15.95
N SER A 35 2.96 -0.68 16.34
CA SER A 35 1.79 -1.19 15.60
C SER A 35 1.59 -0.48 14.24
N MET A 36 2.33 0.61 14.02
CA MET A 36 2.34 1.40 12.79
C MET A 36 3.44 0.98 11.79
N GLU A 37 4.35 0.08 12.16
CA GLU A 37 5.38 -0.41 11.23
C GLU A 37 4.75 -1.24 10.09
N ALA A 38 5.32 -1.20 8.89
CA ALA A 38 4.85 -1.95 7.71
C ALA A 38 5.17 -3.46 7.77
N THR A 39 4.78 -4.12 8.86
CA THR A 39 4.93 -5.56 9.09
C THR A 39 3.65 -6.30 8.64
N PRO A 40 3.67 -7.64 8.41
CA PRO A 40 2.47 -8.36 7.95
C PRO A 40 1.37 -8.34 9.00
N GLN A 41 1.78 -8.41 10.26
CA GLN A 41 0.87 -8.45 11.38
C GLN A 41 0.15 -7.11 11.49
N ASN A 42 0.88 -6.01 11.30
CA ASN A 42 0.29 -4.68 11.26
C ASN A 42 -0.58 -4.48 10.02
N ILE A 43 -0.18 -4.97 8.84
CA ILE A 43 -1.02 -4.91 7.62
C ILE A 43 -2.38 -5.61 7.85
N ARG A 44 -2.39 -6.76 8.54
CA ARG A 44 -3.64 -7.42 8.94
C ARG A 44 -4.49 -6.56 9.87
N THR A 45 -3.86 -5.88 10.83
CA THR A 45 -4.52 -4.90 11.70
C THR A 45 -5.11 -3.74 10.90
N TRP A 46 -4.34 -3.15 9.98
CA TRP A 46 -4.80 -2.07 9.09
C TRP A 46 -5.99 -2.49 8.25
N ARG A 47 -5.95 -3.69 7.68
CA ARG A 47 -7.09 -4.29 6.95
C ARG A 47 -8.31 -4.48 7.84
N GLY A 48 -8.14 -4.63 9.15
CA GLY A 48 -9.22 -4.63 10.12
C GLY A 48 -10.01 -3.32 10.12
N PHE A 49 -9.34 -2.16 9.99
CA PHE A 49 -10.01 -0.84 9.99
C PHE A 49 -10.92 -0.63 8.80
N THR A 50 -10.70 -1.30 7.67
CA THR A 50 -11.60 -1.19 6.51
C THR A 50 -12.96 -1.85 6.76
N ARG A 51 -13.14 -2.59 7.86
CA ARG A 51 -14.44 -3.10 8.30
C ARG A 51 -15.31 -2.01 8.93
N ASP A 52 -14.70 -0.93 9.42
CA ASP A 52 -15.42 0.24 9.88
C ASP A 52 -16.03 0.97 8.67
N HIS A 53 -17.32 1.30 8.78
CA HIS A 53 -18.08 1.91 7.70
C HIS A 53 -17.64 3.34 7.38
N GLN A 54 -17.23 4.13 8.39
CA GLN A 54 -16.73 5.49 8.18
C GLN A 54 -15.36 5.47 7.50
N VAL A 55 -14.47 4.58 7.96
CA VAL A 55 -13.15 4.42 7.35
C VAL A 55 -13.29 3.98 5.89
N SER A 56 -14.14 2.99 5.63
CA SER A 56 -14.37 2.48 4.27
C SER A 56 -14.97 3.53 3.34
N SER A 57 -15.99 4.27 3.79
CA SER A 57 -16.69 5.27 2.96
C SER A 57 -15.79 6.47 2.63
N THR A 58 -15.10 7.04 3.62
CA THR A 58 -14.20 8.19 3.43
C THR A 58 -13.00 7.81 2.56
N TRP A 59 -12.45 6.61 2.73
CA TRP A 59 -11.38 6.11 1.88
C TRP A 59 -11.84 5.92 0.43
N GLN A 60 -13.03 5.35 0.22
CA GLN A 60 -13.60 5.18 -1.10
C GLN A 60 -13.83 6.53 -1.80
N GLN A 61 -14.37 7.52 -1.10
CA GLN A 61 -14.58 8.87 -1.64
C GLN A 61 -13.27 9.51 -2.09
N ARG A 62 -12.22 9.48 -1.26
CA ARG A 62 -10.90 10.00 -1.62
C ARG A 62 -10.34 9.30 -2.85
N ARG A 63 -10.48 7.97 -2.92
CA ARG A 63 -10.00 7.18 -4.05
C ARG A 63 -10.71 7.55 -5.34
N LEU A 64 -12.04 7.65 -5.30
CA LEU A 64 -12.85 8.03 -6.46
C LEU A 64 -12.53 9.45 -6.93
N ALA A 65 -12.35 10.41 -6.00
CA ALA A 65 -12.02 11.80 -6.33
C ALA A 65 -10.67 11.94 -7.04
N VAL A 66 -9.68 11.11 -6.70
CA VAL A 66 -8.38 11.12 -7.41
C VAL A 66 -8.46 10.31 -8.71
N MET A 67 -9.19 9.19 -8.72
CA MET A 67 -9.39 8.40 -9.95
C MET A 67 -10.23 9.12 -11.01
N SER A 68 -11.02 10.13 -10.64
CA SER A 68 -11.79 10.95 -11.59
C SER A 68 -10.95 12.03 -12.26
N VAL A 69 -9.70 12.22 -11.85
CA VAL A 69 -8.80 13.19 -12.49
C VAL A 69 -8.26 12.58 -13.77
N ASP A 70 -8.41 13.30 -14.88
CA ASP A 70 -7.82 12.93 -16.15
C ASP A 70 -6.29 12.97 -16.06
N TRP A 71 -5.65 12.00 -16.70
CA TRP A 71 -4.20 11.93 -16.83
C TRP A 71 -3.81 11.95 -18.29
N ASP A 72 -2.61 12.42 -18.55
CA ASP A 72 -2.02 12.44 -19.88
C ASP A 72 -0.55 12.07 -19.83
N VAL A 73 0.00 11.66 -20.97
CA VAL A 73 1.43 11.36 -21.13
C VAL A 73 2.05 12.47 -21.96
N VAL A 74 2.88 13.27 -21.30
CA VAL A 74 3.61 14.36 -21.95
C VAL A 74 4.93 13.83 -22.47
N ALA A 75 5.25 14.15 -23.72
CA ALA A 75 6.54 13.80 -24.32
C ALA A 75 7.71 14.45 -23.55
N GLY A 76 8.81 13.72 -23.41
CA GLY A 76 10.01 14.23 -22.75
C GLY A 76 10.77 15.29 -23.56
N GLY A 77 10.52 15.35 -24.86
CA GLY A 77 11.16 16.27 -25.81
C GLY A 77 10.21 16.70 -26.93
N GLU A 78 10.71 17.58 -27.81
CA GLU A 78 9.92 18.15 -28.91
C GLU A 78 10.05 17.37 -30.22
N GLU A 79 10.95 16.38 -30.28
CA GLU A 79 11.15 15.60 -31.50
C GLU A 79 9.94 14.72 -31.81
N GLN A 80 9.73 14.43 -33.10
CA GLN A 80 8.63 13.58 -33.55
C GLN A 80 8.69 12.18 -32.91
N VAL A 81 9.89 11.66 -32.67
CA VAL A 81 10.08 10.36 -32.02
C VAL A 81 9.58 10.36 -30.58
N ASP A 82 9.76 11.46 -29.84
CA ASP A 82 9.31 11.60 -28.45
C ASP A 82 7.78 11.68 -28.37
N GLN A 83 7.17 12.41 -29.30
CA GLN A 83 5.71 12.49 -29.41
C GLN A 83 5.09 11.13 -29.73
N LEU A 84 5.68 10.38 -30.68
CA LEU A 84 5.24 9.04 -31.01
C LEU A 84 5.42 8.06 -29.85
N ALA A 85 6.49 8.18 -29.07
CA ALA A 85 6.72 7.37 -27.88
C ALA A 85 5.70 7.67 -26.78
N ALA A 86 5.36 8.95 -26.56
CA ALA A 86 4.34 9.36 -25.60
C ALA A 86 2.95 8.81 -25.94
N GLU A 87 2.54 8.93 -27.20
CA GLU A 87 1.25 8.40 -27.67
C GLU A 87 1.21 6.87 -27.55
N ALA A 88 2.30 6.19 -27.94
CA ALA A 88 2.42 4.75 -27.79
C ALA A 88 2.32 4.29 -26.32
N LEU A 89 2.95 5.02 -25.39
CA LEU A 89 2.87 4.73 -23.96
C LEU A 89 1.46 4.97 -23.42
N LYS A 90 0.80 6.05 -23.83
CA LYS A 90 -0.58 6.36 -23.45
C LYS A 90 -1.53 5.23 -23.85
N ASP A 91 -1.40 4.75 -25.09
CA ASP A 91 -2.13 3.60 -25.60
C ASP A 91 -1.87 2.32 -24.79
N ASP A 92 -0.61 2.02 -24.50
CA ASP A 92 -0.21 0.83 -23.75
C ASP A 92 -0.77 0.89 -22.31
N LEU A 93 -0.71 2.04 -21.65
CA LEU A 93 -1.28 2.26 -20.31
C LEU A 93 -2.81 2.13 -20.30
N ALA A 94 -3.49 2.67 -21.31
CA ALA A 94 -4.94 2.55 -21.45
C ALA A 94 -5.36 1.08 -21.60
N LYS A 95 -4.67 0.33 -22.48
CA LYS A 95 -4.92 -1.11 -22.72
C LYS A 95 -4.61 -1.96 -21.48
N ALA A 96 -3.51 -1.66 -20.78
CA ALA A 96 -3.11 -2.36 -19.57
C ALA A 96 -4.01 -2.09 -18.35
N GLY A 97 -5.02 -1.21 -18.49
CA GLY A 97 -5.96 -0.88 -17.43
C GLY A 97 -5.36 -0.01 -16.33
N PHE A 98 -4.54 0.98 -16.70
CA PHE A 98 -3.81 1.84 -15.77
C PHE A 98 -4.70 2.46 -14.69
N ASN A 99 -5.89 2.99 -15.01
CA ASN A 99 -6.81 3.56 -14.00
C ASN A 99 -7.19 2.55 -12.91
N HIS A 100 -7.45 1.30 -13.29
CA HIS A 100 -7.78 0.25 -12.34
C HIS A 100 -6.57 -0.18 -11.50
N ALA A 101 -5.39 -0.26 -12.12
CA ALA A 101 -4.14 -0.51 -11.40
C ALA A 101 -3.83 0.63 -10.41
N PHE A 102 -3.94 1.88 -10.83
CA PHE A 102 -3.74 3.07 -10.01
C PHE A 102 -4.68 3.11 -8.80
N GLY A 103 -5.98 2.85 -9.02
CA GLY A 103 -6.96 2.76 -7.93
C GLY A 103 -6.60 1.71 -6.89
N ARG A 104 -6.07 0.56 -7.32
CA ARG A 104 -5.59 -0.49 -6.40
C ARG A 104 -4.27 -0.10 -5.72
N MET A 105 -3.36 0.55 -6.43
CA MET A 105 -2.09 1.03 -5.88
C MET A 105 -2.28 2.11 -4.81
N MET A 106 -3.40 2.85 -4.84
CA MET A 106 -3.71 3.87 -3.84
C MET A 106 -3.81 3.33 -2.41
N TRP A 107 -4.11 2.02 -2.25
CA TRP A 107 -4.04 1.34 -0.96
C TRP A 107 -2.67 1.46 -0.29
N GLY A 108 -1.61 1.79 -1.03
CA GLY A 108 -0.30 2.10 -0.46
C GLY A 108 -0.30 3.31 0.47
N LYS A 109 -1.17 4.30 0.28
CA LYS A 109 -1.33 5.40 1.25
C LYS A 109 -1.97 4.94 2.57
N PHE A 110 -2.75 3.87 2.52
CA PHE A 110 -3.42 3.30 3.69
C PHE A 110 -2.52 2.30 4.44
N TYR A 111 -1.79 1.45 3.71
CA TYR A 111 -0.90 0.43 4.29
C TYR A 111 0.56 0.88 4.46
N GLY A 112 0.92 2.05 3.95
CA GLY A 112 2.30 2.58 3.91
C GLY A 112 3.03 2.31 2.59
N PHE A 113 2.70 1.23 1.88
CA PHE A 113 3.26 0.92 0.57
C PHE A 113 2.34 0.03 -0.27
N SER A 114 2.56 -0.01 -1.57
CA SER A 114 1.89 -0.91 -2.53
C SER A 114 2.88 -1.34 -3.61
N VAL A 115 2.60 -2.48 -4.24
CA VAL A 115 3.50 -3.09 -5.23
C VAL A 115 2.70 -3.49 -6.46
N ALA A 116 3.20 -3.14 -7.64
CA ALA A 116 2.69 -3.60 -8.91
C ALA A 116 3.82 -4.20 -9.75
N GLU A 117 3.48 -5.26 -10.48
CA GLU A 117 4.35 -5.89 -11.45
C GLU A 117 3.90 -5.50 -12.86
N VAL A 118 4.84 -4.98 -13.65
CA VAL A 118 4.60 -4.59 -15.05
C VAL A 118 4.91 -5.79 -15.93
N MET A 119 3.91 -6.27 -16.65
CA MET A 119 4.04 -7.34 -17.63
C MET A 119 4.40 -6.71 -18.98
N TRP A 120 5.52 -7.13 -19.54
CA TRP A 120 6.02 -6.61 -20.81
C TRP A 120 5.57 -7.49 -21.97
N THR A 121 5.32 -6.86 -23.11
CA THR A 121 5.06 -7.54 -24.38
C THR A 121 5.96 -7.00 -25.47
N ARG A 122 6.16 -7.77 -26.54
CA ARG A 122 6.92 -7.34 -27.72
C ARG A 122 5.95 -7.07 -28.86
N THR A 123 6.00 -5.86 -29.39
CA THR A 123 5.37 -5.48 -30.66
C THR A 123 6.41 -5.57 -31.78
N ALA A 124 5.98 -5.41 -33.03
CA ALA A 124 6.86 -5.44 -34.20
C ALA A 124 8.03 -4.42 -34.13
N SER A 125 7.83 -3.27 -33.47
CA SER A 125 8.80 -2.17 -33.44
C SER A 125 9.29 -1.75 -32.05
N ARG A 126 8.65 -2.20 -30.96
CA ARG A 126 8.99 -1.79 -29.57
C ARG A 126 8.61 -2.85 -28.54
N ILE A 127 9.11 -2.67 -27.31
CA ILE A 127 8.58 -3.34 -26.12
C ILE A 127 7.46 -2.46 -25.56
N GLY A 128 6.29 -3.05 -25.34
CA GLY A 128 5.11 -2.39 -24.77
C GLY A 128 4.69 -2.98 -23.43
N ILE A 129 3.63 -2.41 -22.85
CA ILE A 129 3.04 -2.88 -21.58
C ILE A 129 1.80 -3.72 -21.89
N ASP A 130 1.77 -4.96 -21.41
CA ASP A 130 0.64 -5.87 -21.55
C ASP A 130 -0.35 -5.70 -20.39
N ALA A 131 0.16 -5.69 -19.15
CA ALA A 131 -0.66 -5.61 -17.96
C ALA A 131 0.10 -5.01 -16.78
N ILE A 132 -0.64 -4.39 -15.86
CA ILE A 132 -0.13 -3.92 -14.57
C ILE A 132 -0.82 -4.69 -13.45
N LEU A 133 -0.07 -5.59 -12.83
CA LEU A 133 -0.58 -6.53 -11.83
C LEU A 133 -0.24 -6.06 -10.43
N VAL A 134 -1.22 -5.47 -9.75
CA VAL A 134 -1.08 -5.08 -8.34
C VAL A 134 -1.05 -6.32 -7.45
N ARG A 135 -0.03 -6.42 -6.60
CA ARG A 135 0.20 -7.57 -5.72
C ARG A 135 -0.26 -7.27 -4.30
N ALA A 136 -0.63 -8.33 -3.59
CA ALA A 136 -1.03 -8.26 -2.18
C ALA A 136 0.17 -7.84 -1.32
N VAL A 137 0.02 -6.73 -0.60
CA VAL A 137 1.09 -6.09 0.19
C VAL A 137 1.59 -6.98 1.33
N GLU A 138 0.76 -7.91 1.82
CA GLU A 138 1.13 -8.87 2.85
C GLU A 138 2.33 -9.75 2.46
N ARG A 139 2.54 -9.94 1.14
CA ARG A 139 3.60 -10.75 0.57
C ARG A 139 4.95 -10.04 0.55
N PHE A 140 5.03 -8.80 1.01
CA PHE A 140 6.24 -8.00 0.94
C PHE A 140 6.61 -7.42 2.31
N ARG A 141 7.90 -7.15 2.51
CA ARG A 141 8.48 -6.50 3.70
C ARG A 141 9.62 -5.62 3.27
N PHE A 142 9.89 -4.58 4.04
CA PHE A 142 11.18 -3.93 3.97
C PHE A 142 12.18 -4.65 4.88
N ASP A 143 13.39 -4.88 4.37
CA ASP A 143 14.53 -5.25 5.19
C ASP A 143 14.88 -4.10 6.14
N ARG A 144 15.20 -4.41 7.39
CA ARG A 144 15.44 -3.39 8.43
C ARG A 144 16.81 -2.71 8.29
N LEU A 145 17.74 -3.29 7.54
CA LEU A 145 19.11 -2.81 7.41
C LEU A 145 19.35 -2.19 6.03
N SER A 146 18.99 -2.92 4.96
CA SER A 146 19.18 -2.47 3.58
C SER A 146 18.02 -1.62 3.05
N ASN A 147 16.88 -1.60 3.76
CA ASN A 147 15.64 -0.94 3.31
C ASN A 147 15.15 -1.47 1.94
N GLU A 148 15.52 -2.71 1.60
CA GLU A 148 15.10 -3.37 0.37
C GLU A 148 13.74 -4.04 0.54
N LEU A 149 12.93 -4.04 -0.52
CA LEU A 149 11.64 -4.71 -0.50
C LEU A 149 11.80 -6.20 -0.80
N LEU A 150 11.66 -7.03 0.23
CA LEU A 150 11.73 -8.48 0.17
C LEU A 150 10.35 -9.09 -0.10
N PHE A 151 10.30 -10.08 -0.97
CA PHE A 151 9.14 -10.94 -1.16
C PHE A 151 9.15 -12.07 -0.13
N THR A 152 8.09 -12.21 0.66
CA THR A 152 7.97 -13.20 1.75
C THR A 152 7.25 -14.48 1.33
N GLY A 153 6.99 -14.66 0.03
CA GLY A 153 6.30 -15.82 -0.52
C GLY A 153 7.27 -16.96 -0.80
N GLY A 154 7.55 -17.76 0.23
CA GLY A 154 8.39 -18.95 0.14
C GLY A 154 9.60 -18.82 1.05
N ALA A 155 9.82 -19.82 1.90
CA ALA A 155 11.07 -19.92 2.65
C ALA A 155 12.24 -19.80 1.67
N HIS A 156 13.18 -18.91 1.96
CA HIS A 156 14.53 -19.09 1.43
C HIS A 156 15.11 -20.29 2.18
N PRO A 157 15.47 -21.41 1.52
CA PRO A 157 16.17 -22.49 2.19
C PRO A 157 17.63 -22.08 2.41
N SER A 158 17.87 -21.16 3.35
CA SER A 158 19.13 -21.00 4.09
C SER A 158 19.06 -19.74 4.96
N GLY A 159 19.10 -19.93 6.28
CA GLY A 159 19.20 -18.88 7.30
C GLY A 159 18.42 -19.24 8.55
#